data_AF-A0A7S0K7B3-F1
#
_entry.id   AF-A0A7S0K7B3-F1
#
_cell.length_a   1.000
_cell.length_b   1.000
_cell.length_c   1.000
_cell.angle_alpha   90.00
_cell.angle_beta   90.00
_cell.angle_gamma   90.00
#
_symmetry.space_group_name_H-M   'P 1'
#
loop_
_entity.id
_entity.type
_entity.pdbx_description
1 polymer ?
#
loop_
_entity_poly.entity_id
_entity_poly.type
_entity_poly.pdbx_seq_one_letter_code
_entity_poly.pdbx_strand_id
1 'polypeptide(L)'
;PSERVASAGCFGAAMMLRPELVRECCEAMIEAVRLVGKADSCAVTVKCRLGADDMDSYEEYRSFADQVAAAGVKHLIVHARKCWLAGLNPKDNRNVPPLRPEWVLRLAAEERAAPSGMRISLNGHVRTLREAA
;
A
#
# COMPACT_ATOMS: atom_id res chain seq x y z
N PRO A 1 9.10 3.88 8.86
CA PRO A 1 9.83 2.62 8.50
C PRO A 1 10.92 2.38 9.54
N SER A 2 11.42 1.15 9.68
CA SER A 2 12.59 0.86 10.52
C SER A 2 13.89 1.07 9.76
N GLU A 3 14.99 1.20 10.50
CA GLU A 3 16.33 1.30 9.91
C GLU A 3 16.65 0.10 9.02
N ARG A 4 16.25 -1.12 9.42
CA ARG A 4 16.42 -2.34 8.61
C ARG A 4 15.70 -2.25 7.25
N VAL A 5 14.54 -1.62 7.19
CA VAL A 5 13.80 -1.38 5.93
C VAL A 5 14.58 -0.38 5.07
N ALA A 6 15.06 0.70 5.68
CA ALA A 6 15.77 1.77 4.98
C ALA A 6 17.13 1.31 4.42
N SER A 7 17.90 0.55 5.21
CA SER A 7 19.24 0.11 4.81
C SER A 7 19.24 -1.03 3.81
N ALA A 8 18.25 -1.94 3.87
CA ALA A 8 18.18 -3.06 2.95
C ALA A 8 17.60 -2.69 1.58
N GLY A 9 16.68 -1.72 1.52
CA GLY A 9 16.08 -1.24 0.27
C GLY A 9 15.22 -2.26 -0.50
N CYS A 10 15.07 -3.49 0.00
CA CYS A 10 14.46 -4.60 -0.73
C CYS A 10 13.18 -5.17 -0.08
N PHE A 11 12.64 -4.49 0.93
CA PHE A 11 11.36 -4.87 1.55
C PHE A 11 10.67 -3.69 2.24
N GLY A 12 9.41 -3.88 2.64
CA GLY A 12 8.65 -2.87 3.37
C GLY A 12 8.42 -1.60 2.55
N ALA A 13 8.47 -0.44 3.20
CA ALA A 13 8.13 0.82 2.54
C ALA A 13 9.13 1.27 1.47
N ALA A 14 10.37 0.74 1.48
CA ALA A 14 11.35 1.01 0.43
C ALA A 14 10.88 0.51 -0.95
N MET A 15 10.06 -0.55 -0.97
CA MET A 15 9.50 -1.11 -2.20
C MET A 15 8.52 -0.16 -2.91
N MET A 16 8.06 0.91 -2.24
CA MET A 16 7.24 1.93 -2.90
C MET A 16 8.00 2.69 -3.99
N LEU A 17 9.34 2.68 -3.94
CA LEU A 17 10.20 3.24 -4.99
C LEU A 17 10.36 2.28 -6.19
N ARG A 18 9.80 1.07 -6.12
CA ARG A 18 9.95 0.00 -7.13
C ARG A 18 8.60 -0.70 -7.41
N PRO A 19 7.58 0.04 -7.87
CA PRO A 19 6.21 -0.48 -7.97
C PRO A 19 6.08 -1.68 -8.94
N GLU A 20 6.88 -1.73 -10.02
CA GLU A 20 6.90 -2.86 -10.95
C GLU A 20 7.43 -4.14 -10.28
N LEU A 21 8.45 -4.02 -9.43
CA LEU A 21 8.96 -5.16 -8.67
C LEU A 21 7.93 -5.65 -7.65
N VAL A 22 7.15 -4.73 -7.05
CA VAL A 22 6.04 -5.12 -6.18
C VAL A 22 4.99 -5.92 -6.95
N ARG A 23 4.65 -5.51 -8.17
CA ARG A 23 3.75 -6.28 -9.05
C ARG A 23 4.28 -7.68 -9.27
N GLU A 24 5.53 -7.82 -9.73
CA GLU A 24 6.17 -9.11 -9.99
C GLU A 24 6.18 -10.02 -8.76
N CYS A 25 6.50 -9.47 -7.57
CA CYS A 25 6.41 -10.22 -6.32
C CYS A 25 4.97 -10.68 -6.02
N CYS A 26 3.97 -9.82 -6.23
CA CYS A 26 2.58 -10.15 -5.98
C CYS A 26 2.06 -11.23 -6.94
N GLU A 27 2.40 -11.15 -8.23
CA GLU A 27 2.09 -12.17 -9.23
C GLU A 27 2.67 -13.52 -8.84
N ALA A 28 3.95 -13.56 -8.46
CA ALA A 28 4.61 -14.78 -8.01
C ALA A 28 3.94 -15.39 -6.75
N MET A 29 3.56 -14.55 -5.78
CA MET A 29 2.84 -15.00 -4.59
C MET A 29 1.45 -15.56 -4.92
N ILE A 30 0.70 -14.88 -5.80
CA ILE A 30 -0.64 -15.30 -6.23
C ILE A 30 -0.55 -16.65 -6.96
N GLU A 31 0.41 -16.80 -7.87
CA GLU A 31 0.61 -18.06 -8.59
C GLU A 31 1.02 -19.20 -7.64
N ALA A 32 1.92 -18.95 -6.69
CA ALA A 32 2.29 -19.94 -5.69
C ALA A 32 1.07 -20.43 -4.87
N VAL A 33 0.18 -19.51 -4.49
CA VAL A 33 -1.08 -19.85 -3.80
C VAL A 33 -2.01 -20.68 -4.70
N ARG A 34 -2.08 -20.35 -6.00
CA ARG A 34 -2.87 -21.09 -6.98
C ARG A 34 -2.37 -22.52 -7.13
N LEU A 35 -1.06 -22.71 -7.25
CA LEU A 35 -0.42 -24.02 -7.42
C LEU A 35 -0.66 -24.97 -6.23
N VAL A 36 -0.83 -24.43 -5.02
CA VAL A 36 -1.17 -25.22 -3.83
C VAL A 36 -2.68 -25.37 -3.60
N GLY A 37 -3.52 -24.98 -4.57
CA GLY A 37 -4.97 -25.15 -4.53
C GLY A 37 -5.69 -24.27 -3.51
N LYS A 38 -5.12 -23.11 -3.15
CA LYS A 38 -5.66 -22.22 -2.10
C LYS A 38 -6.14 -20.87 -2.61
N ALA A 39 -6.34 -20.71 -3.91
CA ALA A 39 -6.75 -19.43 -4.52
C ALA A 39 -8.00 -18.82 -3.85
N ASP A 40 -8.97 -19.64 -3.45
CA ASP A 40 -10.24 -19.17 -2.86
C ASP A 40 -10.17 -18.93 -1.33
N SER A 41 -9.14 -19.43 -0.65
CA SER A 41 -9.04 -19.38 0.83
C SER A 41 -7.83 -18.61 1.35
N CYS A 42 -6.90 -18.20 0.48
CA CYS A 42 -5.68 -17.50 0.84
C CYS A 42 -5.42 -16.32 -0.09
N ALA A 43 -6.14 -15.22 0.10
CA ALA A 43 -5.96 -14.03 -0.71
C ALA A 43 -4.61 -13.35 -0.43
N VAL A 44 -3.85 -13.02 -1.48
CA VAL A 44 -2.70 -12.12 -1.39
C VAL A 44 -3.20 -10.68 -1.33
N THR A 45 -2.74 -9.94 -0.32
CA THR A 45 -3.11 -8.53 -0.10
C THR A 45 -1.86 -7.67 0.07
N VAL A 46 -1.97 -6.37 -0.18
CA VAL A 46 -0.86 -5.42 0.00
C VAL A 46 -1.22 -4.41 1.08
N LYS A 47 -0.27 -4.14 1.97
CA LYS A 47 -0.35 -3.02 2.91
C LYS A 47 0.81 -2.05 2.68
N CYS A 48 0.49 -0.80 2.34
CA CYS A 48 1.48 0.21 1.98
C CYS A 48 1.29 1.53 2.74
N ARG A 49 2.14 2.51 2.43
CA ARG A 49 2.03 3.93 2.78
C ARG A 49 1.47 4.68 1.57
N LEU A 50 1.36 6.01 1.64
CA LEU A 50 1.01 6.81 0.47
C LEU A 50 2.18 7.02 -0.50
N GLY A 51 3.41 6.86 0.00
CA GLY A 51 4.62 7.19 -0.73
C GLY A 51 5.85 7.01 0.15
N ALA A 52 7.02 7.11 -0.47
CA ALA A 52 8.32 7.05 0.19
C ALA A 52 9.21 8.19 -0.32
N ASP A 53 9.85 8.89 0.62
CA ASP A 53 10.70 10.05 0.34
C ASP A 53 9.99 11.08 -0.54
N ASP A 54 10.54 11.41 -1.71
CA ASP A 54 10.01 12.43 -2.62
C ASP A 54 8.95 11.89 -3.60
N MET A 55 8.72 10.56 -3.61
CA MET A 55 7.56 9.97 -4.28
C MET A 55 6.33 10.14 -3.38
N ASP A 56 5.77 11.35 -3.34
CA ASP A 56 4.69 11.72 -2.43
C ASP A 56 3.52 12.50 -3.05
N SER A 57 3.30 12.35 -4.35
CA SER A 57 2.12 12.84 -5.08
C SER A 57 0.96 11.82 -5.11
N TYR A 58 -0.23 12.30 -5.45
CA TYR A 58 -1.39 11.43 -5.63
C TYR A 58 -1.23 10.54 -6.86
N GLU A 59 -0.63 11.06 -7.92
CA GLU A 59 -0.39 10.39 -9.18
C GLU A 59 0.56 9.20 -9.01
N GLU A 60 1.62 9.36 -8.23
CA GLU A 60 2.55 8.27 -7.89
C GLU A 60 1.88 7.21 -7.01
N TYR A 61 1.09 7.63 -6.02
CA TYR A 61 0.29 6.72 -5.21
C TYR A 61 -0.69 5.91 -6.06
N ARG A 62 -1.37 6.57 -7.00
CA ARG A 62 -2.30 5.94 -7.95
C ARG A 62 -1.58 4.95 -8.84
N SER A 63 -0.44 5.35 -9.41
CA SER A 63 0.39 4.48 -10.25
C SER A 63 0.88 3.24 -9.49
N PHE A 64 1.28 3.39 -8.23
CA PHE A 64 1.61 2.25 -7.37
C PHE A 64 0.41 1.30 -7.19
N ALA A 65 -0.78 1.84 -6.94
CA ALA A 65 -1.99 1.04 -6.83
C ALA A 65 -2.34 0.31 -8.14
N ASP A 66 -2.09 0.91 -9.29
CA ASP A 66 -2.29 0.29 -10.61
C ASP A 66 -1.40 -0.94 -10.78
N GLN A 67 -0.12 -0.84 -10.39
CA GLN A 67 0.80 -1.99 -10.44
C GLN A 67 0.33 -3.12 -9.53
N VAL A 68 -0.15 -2.79 -8.32
CA VAL A 68 -0.71 -3.79 -7.39
C VAL A 68 -1.98 -4.44 -7.94
N ALA A 69 -2.89 -3.65 -8.52
CA ALA A 69 -4.11 -4.16 -9.12
C ALA A 69 -3.82 -5.04 -10.35
N ALA A 70 -2.85 -4.65 -11.18
CA ALA A 70 -2.40 -5.41 -12.35
C ALA A 70 -1.85 -6.79 -11.98
N ALA A 71 -1.21 -6.93 -10.81
CA ALA A 71 -0.77 -8.23 -10.29
C ALA A 71 -1.94 -9.18 -9.95
N GLY A 72 -3.18 -8.68 -9.91
CA GLY A 72 -4.37 -9.43 -9.51
C GLY A 72 -4.72 -9.29 -8.03
N VAL A 73 -4.04 -8.44 -7.27
CA VAL A 73 -4.37 -8.15 -5.86
C VAL A 73 -5.75 -7.48 -5.79
N LYS A 74 -6.60 -7.98 -4.89
CA LYS A 74 -7.99 -7.50 -4.73
C LYS A 74 -8.22 -6.63 -3.49
N HIS A 75 -7.23 -6.49 -2.62
CA HIS A 75 -7.33 -5.66 -1.43
C HIS A 75 -6.02 -4.93 -1.13
N LEU A 76 -6.08 -3.61 -1.15
CA LEU A 76 -5.01 -2.70 -0.79
C LEU A 76 -5.35 -1.98 0.53
N ILE A 77 -4.46 -2.08 1.52
CA ILE A 77 -4.60 -1.45 2.83
C ILE A 77 -3.57 -0.31 2.93
N VAL A 78 -4.03 0.92 3.14
CA VAL A 78 -3.19 2.09 2.97
C VAL A 78 -3.07 2.84 4.28
N HIS A 79 -1.87 2.90 4.83
CA HIS A 79 -1.59 3.85 5.88
C HIS A 79 -1.52 5.25 5.26
N ALA A 80 -2.46 6.14 5.61
CA ALA A 80 -2.64 7.46 5.00
C ALA A 80 -1.56 8.50 5.34
N ARG A 81 -0.30 8.09 5.47
CA ARG A 81 0.87 8.96 5.57
C ARG A 81 1.92 8.43 4.61
N LYS A 82 2.73 9.33 4.03
CA LYS A 82 3.98 8.91 3.42
C LYS A 82 4.97 8.39 4.46
N CYS A 83 6.14 7.93 4.02
CA CYS A 83 7.26 7.72 4.91
C CYS A 83 8.53 8.38 4.39
N TRP A 84 9.42 8.68 5.33
CA TRP A 84 10.81 8.99 5.05
C TRP A 84 11.65 7.76 5.38
N LEU A 85 12.41 7.26 4.41
CA LEU A 85 13.31 6.12 4.61
C LEU A 85 14.52 6.52 5.45
N ALA A 86 14.99 7.76 5.31
CA ALA A 86 16.04 8.34 6.13
C ALA A 86 15.51 9.47 7.02
N GLY A 87 16.29 9.85 8.04
CA GLY A 87 16.04 11.04 8.86
C GLY A 87 14.94 10.93 9.93
N LEU A 88 14.04 9.94 9.87
CA LEU A 88 13.02 9.72 10.90
C LEU A 88 13.00 8.28 11.42
N ASN A 89 12.93 8.12 12.74
CA ASN A 89 12.70 6.82 13.37
C ASN A 89 11.26 6.30 13.10
N PRO A 90 10.93 5.03 13.44
CA PRO A 90 9.60 4.46 13.21
C PRO A 90 8.44 5.21 13.87
N LYS A 91 8.65 5.76 15.07
CA LYS A 91 7.61 6.50 15.82
C LYS A 91 7.32 7.83 15.12
N ASP A 92 8.36 8.57 14.78
CA ASP A 92 8.22 9.87 14.13
C ASP A 92 7.66 9.73 12.72
N ASN A 93 8.03 8.67 12.01
CA ASN A 93 7.39 8.31 10.74
C ASN A 93 5.87 8.13 10.87
N ARG A 94 5.33 7.75 12.03
CA ARG A 94 3.86 7.63 12.24
C ARG A 94 3.19 8.95 12.66
N ASN A 95 3.96 9.96 13.07
CA ASN A 95 3.45 11.16 13.73
C ASN A 95 3.78 12.46 12.98
N VAL A 96 4.91 12.54 12.28
CA VAL A 96 5.42 13.76 11.63
C VAL A 96 4.83 14.00 10.23
N PRO A 97 4.90 13.09 9.24
CA PRO A 97 4.39 13.37 7.90
C PRO A 97 2.86 13.48 7.91
N PRO A 98 2.20 14.50 7.34
CA PRO A 98 0.77 14.73 7.51
C PRO A 98 -0.09 13.54 7.05
N LEU A 99 -1.25 13.37 7.68
CA LEU A 99 -2.27 12.43 7.22
C LEU A 99 -2.95 12.97 5.96
N ARG A 100 -3.20 12.10 5.00
CA ARG A 100 -3.99 12.38 3.78
C ARG A 100 -5.06 11.31 3.55
N PRO A 101 -6.04 11.13 4.46
CA PRO A 101 -7.10 10.14 4.29
C PRO A 101 -7.93 10.38 3.02
N GLU A 102 -8.04 11.64 2.58
CA GLU A 102 -8.75 12.04 1.37
C GLU A 102 -8.19 11.36 0.11
N TRP A 103 -6.89 11.07 0.03
CA TRP A 103 -6.31 10.34 -1.09
C TRP A 103 -6.75 8.88 -1.11
N VAL A 104 -6.80 8.24 0.06
CA VAL A 104 -7.24 6.86 0.19
C VAL A 104 -8.72 6.73 -0.17
N LEU A 105 -9.55 7.67 0.29
CA LEU A 105 -10.98 7.71 -0.03
C LEU A 105 -11.22 8.01 -1.51
N ARG A 106 -10.44 8.90 -2.11
CA ARG A 106 -10.48 9.17 -3.55
C ARG A 106 -10.19 7.90 -4.35
N LEU A 107 -9.08 7.21 -4.06
CA LEU A 107 -8.75 5.96 -4.76
C LEU A 107 -9.82 4.89 -4.53
N ALA A 108 -10.38 4.78 -3.32
CA ALA A 108 -11.46 3.82 -3.03
C ALA A 108 -12.72 4.08 -3.88
N ALA A 109 -13.04 5.35 -4.17
CA ALA A 109 -14.15 5.71 -5.05
C ALA A 109 -13.83 5.40 -6.52
N GLU A 110 -12.62 5.72 -6.98
CA GLU A 110 -12.16 5.42 -8.34
C GLU A 110 -12.15 3.90 -8.62
N GLU A 111 -11.60 3.10 -7.72
CA GLU A 111 -11.52 1.64 -7.88
C GLU A 111 -12.86 0.92 -7.78
N ARG A 112 -13.86 1.53 -7.11
CA ARG A 112 -15.23 1.01 -7.11
C ARG A 112 -15.89 1.12 -8.49
N ALA A 113 -15.51 2.12 -9.27
CA ALA A 113 -15.99 2.32 -10.63
C ALA A 113 -15.11 1.61 -11.69
N ALA A 114 -13.90 1.20 -11.33
CA ALA A 114 -12.95 0.56 -12.23
C ALA A 114 -13.21 -0.95 -12.40
N PRO A 115 -12.80 -1.55 -13.54
CA PRO A 115 -12.93 -2.99 -13.77
C PRO A 115 -12.15 -3.88 -12.78
N SER A 116 -11.06 -3.34 -12.19
CA SER A 116 -10.27 -4.04 -11.18
C SER A 116 -11.10 -4.44 -9.97
N GLY A 117 -12.07 -3.58 -9.58
CA GLY A 117 -12.89 -3.71 -8.39
C GLY A 117 -12.07 -3.79 -7.09
N MET A 118 -10.85 -3.25 -7.08
CA MET A 118 -9.93 -3.44 -5.95
C MET A 118 -10.48 -2.76 -4.70
N ARG A 119 -10.61 -3.53 -3.62
CA ARG A 119 -11.02 -2.98 -2.32
C ARG A 119 -9.88 -2.15 -1.74
N ILE A 120 -10.18 -0.93 -1.32
CA ILE A 120 -9.23 -0.06 -0.61
C ILE A 120 -9.65 0.09 0.85
N SER A 121 -8.72 -0.06 1.78
CA SER A 121 -8.95 0.15 3.21
C SER A 121 -8.03 1.23 3.78
N LEU A 122 -8.63 2.19 4.48
CA LEU A 122 -7.92 3.23 5.20
C LEU A 122 -7.31 2.70 6.50
N ASN A 123 -6.06 3.04 6.74
CA ASN A 123 -5.36 2.85 8.00
C ASN A 123 -4.69 4.16 8.44
N GLY A 124 -4.70 4.40 9.75
CA GLY A 124 -4.04 5.55 10.38
C GLY A 124 -5.03 6.51 11.03
N HIS A 125 -4.89 6.67 12.35
CA HIS A 125 -5.61 7.67 13.16
C HIS A 125 -7.15 7.61 13.15
N VAL A 126 -7.74 6.46 12.79
CA VAL A 126 -9.16 6.16 13.07
C VAL A 126 -9.27 5.74 14.55
N ARG A 127 -9.91 6.57 15.37
CA ARG A 127 -9.94 6.48 16.84
C ARG A 127 -11.30 6.07 17.40
N THR A 128 -12.36 6.22 16.61
CA THR A 128 -13.72 5.88 17.05
C THR A 128 -14.44 5.03 16.02
N LEU A 129 -15.44 4.26 16.45
CA LEU A 129 -16.32 3.53 15.53
C LEU A 129 -17.07 4.49 14.58
N ARG A 130 -17.39 5.70 15.03
CA ARG A 130 -18.01 6.73 14.20
C ARG A 130 -17.09 7.20 13.07
N GLU A 131 -15.79 7.32 13.32
CA GLU A 131 -14.80 7.65 12.27
C GLU A 131 -14.57 6.47 11.30
N ALA A 132 -14.88 5.24 11.73
CA ALA A 132 -14.71 4.04 10.91
C ALA A 132 -15.94 3.72 10.03
N ALA A 133 -17.11 4.25 10.38
CA ALA A 133 -18.39 4.04 9.69
C ALA A 133 -18.49 4.92 8.44
#